data_AF-A0A0F9MIX7-F1
#
_entry.id   AF-A0A0F9MIX7-F1
#
_cell.length_a   1.000
_cell.length_b   1.000
_cell.length_c   1.000
_cell.angle_alpha   90.00
_cell.angle_beta   90.00
_cell.angle_gamma   90.00
#
_symmetry.space_group_name_H-M   'P 1'
#
loop_
_entity.id
_entity.type
_entity.pdbx_description
1 polymer ?
#
loop_
_entity_poly.entity_id
_entity_poly.type
_entity_poly.pdbx_seq_one_letter_code
_entity_poly.pdbx_strand_id
1 'polypeptide(L)'
;MKKLVLIISLAFLASCETPIGTINSDGTGYTINQAAIDRYGLDRATVERHEQGHLAGFGHCDKRACLMYGKLYRGEVKTWICTECRLKTLWRRK
;
A
#
# COMPACT_ATOMS: atom_id res chain seq x y z
N MET A 1 -27.21 43.55 12.22
CA MET A 1 -27.17 42.17 12.74
C MET A 1 -26.08 41.42 11.98
N LYS A 2 -24.93 41.15 12.63
CA LYS A 2 -23.74 40.56 11.97
C LYS A 2 -23.93 39.05 11.86
N LYS A 3 -23.90 38.50 10.64
CA LYS A 3 -23.90 37.05 10.39
C LYS A 3 -22.55 36.50 10.86
N LEU A 4 -22.58 35.59 11.83
CA LEU A 4 -21.41 34.84 12.28
C LEU A 4 -21.01 33.88 11.14
N VAL A 5 -19.92 34.17 10.44
CA VAL A 5 -19.35 33.22 9.48
C VAL A 5 -18.47 32.27 10.28
N LEU A 6 -19.00 31.07 10.55
CA LEU A 6 -18.21 29.96 11.07
C LEU A 6 -17.31 29.46 9.94
N ILE A 7 -16.12 30.04 9.80
CA ILE A 7 -15.07 29.48 8.96
C ILE A 7 -14.54 28.27 9.73
N ILE A 8 -15.05 27.09 9.39
CA ILE A 8 -14.41 25.84 9.79
C ILE A 8 -13.10 25.78 9.02
N SER A 9 -12.04 26.33 9.61
CA SER A 9 -10.67 26.17 9.12
C SER A 9 -10.26 24.70 9.31
N LEU A 10 -10.71 23.85 8.40
CA LEU A 10 -10.20 22.49 8.20
C LEU A 10 -8.90 22.57 7.35
N ALA A 11 -7.98 23.45 7.73
CA ALA A 11 -6.67 23.54 7.13
C ALA A 11 -5.69 22.76 8.03
N PHE A 12 -4.93 21.85 7.43
CA PHE A 12 -3.97 20.91 8.04
C PHE A 12 -4.52 19.54 8.50
N LEU A 13 -5.14 18.81 7.57
CA LEU A 13 -4.85 17.37 7.53
C LEU A 13 -3.63 17.21 6.62
N ALA A 14 -2.45 17.03 7.23
CA ALA A 14 -1.33 16.46 6.51
C ALA A 14 -1.85 15.20 5.78
N SER A 15 -1.73 15.16 4.46
CA SER A 15 -1.86 13.92 3.69
C SER A 15 -0.71 12.99 4.04
N CYS A 16 -0.65 12.56 5.29
CA CYS A 16 0.08 11.38 5.70
C CYS A 16 -0.82 10.22 5.27
N GLU A 17 -0.71 9.81 3.99
CA GLU A 17 -1.35 8.59 3.53
C GLU A 17 -0.92 7.49 4.50
N THR A 18 -1.86 7.01 5.30
CA THR A 18 -1.55 6.03 6.33
C THR A 18 -1.06 4.77 5.63
N PRO A 19 0.18 4.31 5.87
CA PRO A 19 0.69 3.12 5.20
C PRO A 19 -0.22 1.93 5.54
N ILE A 20 -0.66 1.22 4.49
CA ILE A 20 -1.56 0.07 4.62
C ILE A 20 -0.76 -1.17 5.06
N GLY A 21 0.44 -1.32 4.50
CA GLY A 21 1.46 -2.29 4.91
C GLY A 21 2.83 -1.62 4.94
N THR A 22 3.75 -2.18 5.74
CA THR A 22 5.11 -1.66 5.86
C THR A 22 6.07 -2.77 6.26
N ILE A 23 7.23 -2.83 5.61
CA ILE A 23 8.34 -3.72 5.99
C ILE A 23 9.00 -3.19 7.26
N ASN A 24 9.26 -4.09 8.21
CA ASN A 24 9.96 -3.78 9.45
C ASN A 24 11.34 -3.19 9.14
N SER A 25 11.85 -2.33 10.01
CA SER A 25 13.15 -1.66 9.80
C SER A 25 14.33 -2.62 9.72
N ASP A 26 14.20 -3.82 10.28
CA ASP A 26 15.21 -4.90 10.23
C ASP A 26 15.11 -5.78 8.96
N GLY A 27 14.07 -5.56 8.13
CA GLY A 27 13.82 -6.31 6.91
C GLY A 27 13.31 -7.74 7.11
N THR A 28 12.95 -8.17 8.34
CA THR A 28 12.62 -9.57 8.62
C THR A 28 11.11 -9.88 8.63
N GLY A 29 10.27 -8.85 8.58
CA GLY A 29 8.82 -8.98 8.64
C GLY A 29 8.10 -7.77 8.10
N TYR A 30 6.78 -7.77 8.24
CA TYR A 30 5.93 -6.64 7.87
C TYR A 30 4.83 -6.41 8.90
N THR A 31 4.33 -5.19 8.93
CA THR A 31 3.14 -4.79 9.69
C THR A 31 2.02 -4.41 8.73
N ILE A 32 0.78 -4.60 9.19
CA ILE A 32 -0.41 -4.22 8.45
C ILE A 32 -1.28 -3.34 9.32
N ASN A 33 -1.74 -2.24 8.75
CA ASN A 33 -2.70 -1.37 9.39
C ASN A 33 -4.13 -1.87 9.12
N GLN A 34 -4.66 -2.68 10.04
CA GLN A 34 -6.02 -3.23 9.92
C GLN A 34 -7.08 -2.13 9.85
N ALA A 35 -6.94 -1.05 10.62
CA ALA A 35 -7.90 0.06 10.58
C ALA A 35 -7.95 0.74 9.20
N ALA A 36 -6.82 0.84 8.50
CA ALA A 36 -6.79 1.36 7.12
C ALA A 36 -7.47 0.40 6.14
N ILE A 37 -7.24 -0.91 6.28
CA ILE A 37 -7.91 -1.94 5.46
C ILE A 37 -9.43 -1.83 5.61
N ASP A 38 -9.93 -1.77 6.84
CA ASP A 38 -11.37 -1.71 7.12
C ASP A 38 -11.97 -0.38 6.64
N ARG A 39 -11.28 0.75 6.89
CA ARG A 39 -11.72 2.09 6.47
C ARG A 39 -11.85 2.20 4.95
N TYR A 40 -10.90 1.65 4.21
CA TYR A 40 -10.86 1.77 2.74
C TYR A 40 -11.55 0.59 2.04
N GLY A 41 -11.92 -0.48 2.75
CA GLY A 41 -12.54 -1.68 2.16
C GLY A 41 -11.56 -2.38 1.21
N LEU A 42 -10.34 -2.61 1.70
CA LEU A 42 -9.27 -3.26 0.95
C LEU A 42 -9.27 -4.77 1.20
N ASP A 43 -8.78 -5.54 0.24
CA ASP A 43 -8.57 -6.97 0.44
C ASP A 43 -7.30 -7.21 1.28
N ARG A 44 -7.48 -7.67 2.52
CA ARG A 44 -6.35 -7.96 3.43
C ARG A 44 -5.36 -8.95 2.83
N ALA A 45 -5.84 -9.99 2.15
CA ALA A 45 -4.97 -11.01 1.56
C ALA A 45 -4.07 -10.43 0.46
N THR A 46 -4.58 -9.47 -0.30
CA THR A 46 -3.79 -8.73 -1.30
C THR A 46 -2.67 -7.91 -0.64
N VAL A 47 -2.96 -7.22 0.46
CA VAL A 47 -1.94 -6.46 1.23
C VAL A 47 -0.88 -7.41 1.79
N GLU A 48 -1.29 -8.50 2.45
CA GLU A 48 -0.34 -9.49 2.99
C GLU A 48 0.59 -10.06 1.93
N ARG A 49 0.05 -10.45 0.77
CA ARG A 49 0.86 -10.98 -0.33
C ARG A 49 1.78 -9.91 -0.95
N HIS A 50 1.38 -8.64 -0.95
CA HIS A 50 2.22 -7.53 -1.40
C HIS A 50 3.46 -7.38 -0.50
N GLU A 51 3.26 -7.34 0.82
CA GLU A 51 4.36 -7.21 1.77
C GLU A 51 5.27 -8.46 1.79
N GLN A 52 4.70 -9.66 1.66
CA GLN A 52 5.49 -10.88 1.44
C GLN A 52 6.33 -10.80 0.16
N GLY A 53 5.82 -10.13 -0.88
CA GLY A 53 6.57 -9.83 -2.08
C GLY A 53 7.82 -8.99 -1.77
N HIS A 54 7.71 -7.96 -0.94
CA HIS A 54 8.87 -7.19 -0.50
C HIS A 54 9.89 -8.03 0.27
N LEU A 55 9.45 -8.91 1.18
CA LEU A 55 10.36 -9.86 1.86
C LEU A 55 11.04 -10.82 0.88
N ALA A 56 10.36 -11.20 -0.20
CA ALA A 56 10.95 -11.99 -1.28
C ALA A 56 11.87 -11.17 -2.22
N GLY A 57 12.08 -9.88 -1.95
CA GLY A 57 12.97 -9.00 -2.71
C GLY A 57 12.32 -8.32 -3.92
N PHE A 58 10.99 -8.39 -4.05
CA PHE A 58 10.28 -7.62 -5.08
C PHE A 58 10.16 -6.16 -4.66
N GLY A 59 10.50 -5.24 -5.56
CA GLY A 59 10.16 -3.83 -5.42
C GLY A 59 8.75 -3.53 -5.96
N HIS A 60 8.31 -2.29 -5.76
CA HIS A 60 7.10 -1.80 -6.41
C HIS A 60 7.16 -1.93 -7.95
N CYS A 61 5.99 -2.10 -8.54
CA CYS A 61 5.75 -2.18 -9.98
C CYS A 61 4.84 -1.03 -10.41
N ASP A 62 4.99 -0.55 -11.65
CA ASP A 62 4.10 0.48 -12.19
C ASP A 62 2.87 -0.11 -12.92
N LYS A 63 2.84 -1.43 -13.11
CA LYS A 63 1.71 -2.10 -13.76
C LYS A 63 0.57 -2.26 -12.76
N ARG A 64 -0.51 -1.51 -12.94
CA ARG A 64 -1.70 -1.51 -12.05
C ARG A 64 -2.24 -2.91 -11.72
N ALA A 65 -2.22 -3.84 -12.66
CA ALA A 65 -2.71 -5.21 -12.46
C ALA A 65 -1.75 -6.11 -11.66
N CYS A 66 -0.49 -5.69 -11.47
CA CYS A 66 0.51 -6.45 -10.72
C CYS A 66 0.25 -6.35 -9.22
N LEU A 67 0.43 -7.45 -8.51
CA LEU A 67 0.39 -7.53 -7.05
C LEU A 67 1.32 -6.51 -6.41
N MET A 68 2.50 -6.29 -6.99
CA MET A 68 3.49 -5.32 -6.49
C MET A 68 3.20 -3.87 -6.89
N TYR A 69 2.04 -3.57 -7.46
CA TYR A 69 1.65 -2.18 -7.70
C TYR A 69 1.49 -1.44 -6.37
N GLY A 70 2.17 -0.30 -6.20
CA GLY A 70 2.27 0.40 -4.91
C GLY A 70 0.98 1.11 -4.45
N LYS A 71 -0.15 0.86 -5.11
CA LYS A 71 -1.46 1.42 -4.75
C LYS A 71 -2.50 0.32 -4.80
N LEU A 72 -3.43 0.35 -3.86
CA LEU A 72 -4.60 -0.53 -3.84
C LEU A 72 -5.86 0.32 -3.73
N TYR A 73 -6.88 -0.04 -4.50
CA TYR A 73 -8.17 0.66 -4.48
C TYR A 73 -9.24 -0.24 -3.86
N ARG A 74 -10.30 0.39 -3.33
CA ARG A 74 -11.42 -0.30 -2.68
C ARG A 74 -11.96 -1.45 -3.56
N GLY A 75 -12.10 -2.63 -2.96
CA GLY A 75 -12.62 -3.83 -3.62
C GLY A 75 -11.68 -4.48 -4.65
N GLU A 76 -10.49 -3.93 -4.90
CA GLU A 76 -9.51 -4.59 -5.77
C GLU A 76 -8.88 -5.79 -5.05
N VAL A 77 -8.83 -6.93 -5.75
CA VAL A 77 -8.06 -8.11 -5.37
C VAL A 77 -6.93 -8.27 -6.38
N LYS A 78 -5.70 -8.48 -5.92
CA LYS A 78 -4.54 -8.78 -6.78
C LYS A 78 -3.92 -10.11 -6.37
N THR A 79 -3.67 -10.95 -7.37
CA THR A 79 -3.14 -12.32 -7.18
C THR A 79 -1.94 -12.62 -8.06
N TRP A 80 -1.56 -11.70 -8.96
CA TRP A 80 -0.59 -11.96 -10.01
C TRP A 80 0.64 -11.08 -9.91
N ILE A 81 1.83 -11.68 -9.90
CA ILE A 81 3.11 -10.98 -10.04
C ILE A 81 3.52 -10.98 -11.52
N CYS A 82 3.78 -9.79 -12.07
CA CYS A 82 4.13 -9.63 -13.48
C CYS A 82 5.52 -10.19 -13.82
N THR A 83 5.70 -10.56 -15.09
CA THR A 83 6.95 -11.15 -15.59
C THR A 83 8.16 -10.23 -15.36
N GLU A 84 8.00 -8.93 -15.51
CA GLU A 84 9.08 -7.96 -15.25
C GLU A 84 9.53 -7.96 -13.80
N CYS A 85 8.60 -8.03 -12.84
CA CYS A 85 8.93 -8.16 -11.43
C CYS A 85 9.70 -9.46 -11.16
N ARG A 86 9.25 -10.59 -11.76
CA ARG A 86 9.94 -11.88 -11.64
C ARG A 86 11.37 -11.81 -12.14
N LEU A 87 11.57 -11.23 -13.33
CA LEU A 87 12.91 -11.09 -13.92
C LEU A 87 13.80 -10.20 -13.06
N LYS A 88 13.34 -9.02 -12.64
CA LYS A 88 14.14 -8.08 -11.83
C LYS A 88 14.64 -8.71 -10.52
N THR A 89 13.83 -9.54 -9.86
CA THR A 89 14.24 -10.22 -8.63
C THR A 89 15.27 -11.33 -8.90
N LEU A 90 15.14 -12.09 -10.00
CA LEU A 90 16.11 -13.12 -10.37
C LEU A 90 17.50 -12.52 -10.66
N TRP A 91 17.57 -11.36 -11.31
CA TRP A 91 18.85 -10.69 -11.60
C TRP A 91 19.54 -10.11 -10.36
N ARG A 92 18.78 -9.78 -9.30
CA ARG A 92 19.34 -9.25 -8.04
C ARG A 92 19.86 -10.32 -7.08
N ARG A 93 19.57 -11.59 -7.34
CA ARG A 93 19.99 -12.74 -6.52
C ARG A 93 21.22 -13.48 -7.08
N LYS A 94 21.82 -12.98 -8.15
CA LYS A 94 23.11 -13.45 -8.69
C LYS A 94 24.23 -12.56 -8.19
#